data_AF-A0A969E2P6-F1
#
_entry.id   AF-A0A969E2P6-F1
#
_cell.length_a   1.000
_cell.length_b   1.000
_cell.length_c   1.000
_cell.angle_alpha   90.00
_cell.angle_beta   90.00
_cell.angle_gamma   90.00
#
_symmetry.space_group_name_H-M   'P 1'
#
loop_
_entity.id
_entity.type
_entity.pdbx_description
1 polymer ?
#
loop_
_entity_poly.entity_id
_entity_poly.type
_entity_poly.pdbx_seq_one_letter_code
_entity_poly.pdbx_strand_id
1 'polypeptide(L)'
;MARAKITPDSIFLINYFQREYVAEDLKFLEKKYNLPADFNLIQNLMLGNPIFLTDKSKLTLEKNTVSGAPILRGSDAKWSATYTLSATGEQLEEMFFEQVGTGRTLKILYKNYEILRGYDGDSRKMAFTRELYLESPQTGKASVVLDVNADGLEINIPKNIRFEIPDGYDKRN
;
A
#
# COMPACT_ATOMS: atom_id res chain seq x y z
N MET A 1 -15.41 13.39 7.18
CA MET A 1 -15.32 11.91 7.25
C MET A 1 -15.48 11.35 5.85
N ALA A 2 -14.71 10.33 5.48
CA ALA A 2 -14.86 9.63 4.22
C ALA A 2 -14.92 8.11 4.46
N ARG A 3 -15.56 7.37 3.55
CA ARG A 3 -15.56 5.90 3.55
C ARG A 3 -15.17 5.39 2.18
N ALA A 4 -14.43 4.29 2.16
CA ALA A 4 -14.03 3.60 0.94
C ALA A 4 -14.50 2.14 1.00
N LYS A 5 -15.07 1.64 -0.09
CA LYS A 5 -15.25 0.22 -0.37
C LYS A 5 -14.42 -0.10 -1.59
N ILE A 6 -13.48 -1.02 -1.44
CA ILE A 6 -12.61 -1.48 -2.50
C ILE A 6 -12.89 -2.97 -2.68
N THR A 7 -13.10 -3.37 -3.92
CA THR A 7 -13.31 -4.75 -4.33
C THR A 7 -12.31 -5.08 -5.44
N PRO A 8 -12.22 -6.35 -5.89
CA PRO A 8 -11.29 -6.72 -6.95
C PRO A 8 -11.47 -5.94 -8.26
N ASP A 9 -12.68 -5.49 -8.57
CA ASP A 9 -13.01 -4.82 -9.84
C ASP A 9 -13.29 -3.32 -9.70
N SER A 10 -13.71 -2.86 -8.52
CA SER A 10 -14.29 -1.53 -8.36
C SER A 10 -13.92 -0.85 -7.05
N ILE A 11 -13.94 0.49 -7.08
CA ILE A 11 -13.76 1.37 -5.94
C ILE A 11 -14.95 2.31 -5.79
N PHE A 12 -15.44 2.40 -4.55
CA PHE A 12 -16.48 3.34 -4.13
C PHE A 12 -15.91 4.22 -3.02
N LEU A 13 -15.93 5.54 -3.20
CA LEU A 13 -15.51 6.51 -2.20
C LEU A 13 -16.70 7.42 -1.87
N ILE A 14 -16.99 7.63 -0.60
CA ILE A 14 -18.02 8.56 -0.15
C ILE A 14 -17.34 9.64 0.68
N ASN A 15 -17.50 10.89 0.29
CA ASN A 15 -17.11 12.05 1.07
C ASN A 15 -18.34 12.69 1.71
N TYR A 16 -18.54 12.44 3.00
CA TYR A 16 -19.70 12.94 3.74
C TYR A 16 -19.71 14.46 3.92
N PHE A 17 -18.53 15.11 3.87
CA PHE A 17 -18.44 16.56 4.04
C PHE A 17 -18.88 17.29 2.78
N GLN A 18 -18.43 16.82 1.62
CA GLN A 18 -18.79 17.42 0.33
C GLN A 18 -20.12 16.89 -0.21
N ARG A 19 -20.70 15.85 0.42
CA ARG A 19 -21.85 15.12 -0.11
C ARG A 19 -21.60 14.58 -1.52
N GLU A 20 -20.38 14.11 -1.77
CA GLU A 20 -19.94 13.59 -3.05
C GLU A 20 -19.58 12.11 -2.93
N TYR A 21 -19.71 11.37 -4.03
CA TYR A 21 -19.17 10.02 -4.13
C TYR A 21 -18.46 9.76 -5.47
N VAL A 22 -17.52 8.81 -5.44
CA VAL A 22 -16.87 8.24 -6.62
C VAL A 22 -17.28 6.77 -6.69
N ALA A 23 -17.59 6.28 -7.88
CA ALA A 23 -17.90 4.88 -8.15
C ALA A 23 -17.33 4.53 -9.52
N GLU A 24 -16.15 3.89 -9.53
CA GLU A 24 -15.33 3.68 -10.72
C GLU A 24 -14.66 2.30 -10.69
N ASP A 25 -14.23 1.84 -11.85
CA ASP A 25 -13.39 0.65 -11.98
C ASP A 25 -12.04 0.88 -11.27
N LEU A 26 -11.42 -0.17 -10.73
CA LEU A 26 -10.13 -0.04 -10.04
C LEU A 26 -9.04 0.56 -10.94
N LYS A 27 -9.12 0.33 -12.26
CA LYS A 27 -8.24 0.92 -13.29
C LYS A 27 -8.24 2.45 -13.30
N PHE A 28 -9.27 3.10 -12.75
CA PHE A 28 -9.30 4.55 -12.56
C PHE A 28 -8.12 5.05 -11.73
N LEU A 29 -7.71 4.30 -10.70
CA LEU A 29 -6.59 4.67 -9.85
C LEU A 29 -5.27 4.65 -10.62
N GLU A 30 -5.10 3.71 -11.56
CA GLU A 30 -3.89 3.65 -12.38
C GLU A 30 -3.81 4.87 -13.30
N LYS A 31 -4.91 5.27 -13.93
CA LYS A 31 -4.95 6.48 -14.78
C LYS A 31 -4.66 7.74 -13.98
N LYS A 32 -5.22 7.85 -12.77
CA LYS A 32 -5.13 9.05 -11.95
C LYS A 32 -3.79 9.21 -11.23
N TYR A 33 -3.22 8.10 -10.75
CA TYR A 33 -2.03 8.12 -9.89
C TYR A 33 -0.80 7.48 -10.54
N ASN A 34 -0.93 6.90 -11.74
CA ASN A 34 0.13 6.22 -12.49
C ASN A 34 0.85 5.11 -11.67
N LEU A 35 0.11 4.49 -10.75
CA LEU A 35 0.52 3.33 -9.97
C LEU A 35 -0.29 2.12 -10.45
N PRO A 36 0.30 0.91 -10.52
CA PRO A 36 -0.47 -0.28 -10.83
C PRO A 36 -1.62 -0.44 -9.84
N ALA A 37 -2.86 -0.27 -10.33
CA ALA A 37 -4.04 -0.33 -9.48
C ALA A 37 -4.56 -1.77 -9.45
N ASP A 38 -3.85 -2.61 -8.72
CA ASP A 38 -4.26 -3.98 -8.43
C ASP A 38 -4.83 -4.06 -7.00
N PHE A 39 -5.90 -4.83 -6.83
CA PHE A 39 -6.54 -5.04 -5.54
C PHE A 39 -5.56 -5.66 -4.54
N ASN A 40 -4.74 -6.63 -4.99
CA ASN A 40 -3.76 -7.26 -4.11
C ASN A 40 -2.68 -6.27 -3.67
N LEU A 41 -2.31 -5.30 -4.51
CA LEU A 41 -1.35 -4.27 -4.11
C LEU A 41 -1.90 -3.42 -2.97
N ILE A 42 -3.15 -2.96 -3.08
CA ILE A 42 -3.82 -2.18 -2.04
C ILE A 42 -3.94 -3.01 -0.76
N GLN A 43 -4.39 -4.26 -0.87
CA GLN A 43 -4.51 -5.15 0.27
C GLN A 43 -3.15 -5.42 0.93
N ASN A 44 -2.12 -5.69 0.15
CA ASN A 44 -0.76 -5.91 0.66
C ASN A 44 -0.23 -4.67 1.36
N LEU A 45 -0.44 -3.48 0.80
CA LEU A 45 -0.09 -2.23 1.46
C LEU A 45 -0.79 -2.10 2.82
N MET A 46 -2.10 -2.31 2.87
CA MET A 46 -2.88 -2.23 4.12
C MET A 46 -2.43 -3.25 5.16
N LEU A 47 -2.10 -4.48 4.73
CA LEU A 47 -1.64 -5.55 5.61
C LEU A 47 -0.14 -5.47 5.92
N GLY A 48 0.59 -4.56 5.28
CA GLY A 48 2.03 -4.41 5.48
C GLY A 48 2.85 -5.53 4.87
N ASN A 49 2.31 -6.20 3.86
CA ASN A 49 3.05 -7.13 3.03
C ASN A 49 3.92 -6.36 2.01
N PRO A 50 4.98 -6.99 1.47
CA PRO A 50 5.71 -6.43 0.34
C PRO A 50 4.82 -6.28 -0.89
N ILE A 51 4.95 -5.17 -1.61
CA ILE A 51 4.36 -4.98 -2.94
C ILE A 51 5.45 -5.06 -3.99
N PHE A 52 5.14 -5.60 -5.17
CA PHE A 52 6.15 -5.77 -6.22
C PHE A 52 5.71 -5.00 -7.46
N LEU A 53 6.42 -3.90 -7.77
CA LEU A 53 6.23 -3.12 -8.99
C LEU A 53 7.15 -3.58 -10.14
N THR A 54 8.08 -4.47 -9.83
CA THR A 54 9.01 -5.10 -10.77
C THR A 54 8.80 -6.61 -10.81
N ASP A 55 9.28 -7.25 -11.87
CA ASP A 55 9.33 -8.71 -11.95
C ASP A 55 10.21 -9.29 -10.83
N LYS A 56 9.62 -10.16 -9.98
CA LYS A 56 10.31 -10.79 -8.84
C LYS A 56 11.53 -11.61 -9.26
N SER A 57 11.53 -12.18 -10.47
CA SER A 57 12.65 -12.97 -10.98
C SER A 57 13.90 -12.14 -11.24
N LYS A 58 13.78 -10.82 -11.30
CA LYS A 58 14.88 -9.86 -11.49
C LYS A 58 15.45 -9.31 -10.19
N LEU A 59 14.95 -9.78 -9.04
CA LEU A 59 15.45 -9.32 -7.75
C LEU A 59 16.74 -10.04 -7.39
N THR A 60 17.78 -9.28 -7.07
CA THR A 60 19.06 -9.75 -6.55
C THR A 60 19.15 -9.46 -5.06
N LEU A 61 19.64 -10.44 -4.29
CA LEU A 61 19.95 -10.27 -2.89
C LEU A 61 21.38 -9.74 -2.72
N GLU A 62 21.50 -8.63 -2.02
CA GLU A 62 22.74 -7.93 -1.75
C GLU A 62 22.82 -7.56 -0.26
N LYS A 63 23.99 -7.10 0.19
CA LYS A 63 24.14 -6.50 1.51
C LYS A 63 24.36 -4.99 1.35
N ASN A 64 23.67 -4.21 2.17
CA ASN A 64 23.95 -2.79 2.30
C ASN A 64 25.40 -2.62 2.79
N THR A 65 26.22 -1.87 2.06
CA THR A 65 27.63 -1.66 2.38
C THR A 65 27.86 -0.79 3.63
N VAL A 66 26.85 -0.04 4.05
CA VAL A 66 26.89 0.85 5.23
C VAL A 66 26.30 0.17 6.45
N SER A 67 25.07 -0.37 6.36
CA SER A 67 24.37 -0.96 7.51
C SER A 67 24.60 -2.47 7.67
N GLY A 68 25.13 -3.15 6.65
CA GLY A 68 25.23 -4.61 6.61
C GLY A 68 23.89 -5.34 6.41
N ALA A 69 22.78 -4.61 6.37
CA ALA A 69 21.43 -5.17 6.25
C ALA A 69 21.22 -5.85 4.88
N PRO A 70 20.44 -6.94 4.80
CA PRO A 70 20.06 -7.54 3.53
C PRO A 70 19.17 -6.59 2.72
N ILE A 71 19.45 -6.48 1.42
CA ILE A 71 18.66 -5.69 0.49
C ILE A 71 18.32 -6.55 -0.72
N LEU A 72 17.06 -6.53 -1.16
CA LEU A 72 16.67 -7.01 -2.48
C LEU A 72 16.59 -5.81 -3.44
N ARG A 73 17.22 -5.90 -4.61
CA ARG A 73 17.15 -4.85 -5.65
C ARG A 73 16.76 -5.46 -6.97
N GLY A 74 16.03 -4.71 -7.79
CA GLY A 74 15.82 -5.10 -9.17
C GLY A 74 15.09 -4.01 -9.95
N SER A 75 15.16 -4.11 -11.27
CA SER A 75 14.54 -3.14 -12.16
C SER A 75 13.99 -3.80 -13.42
N ASP A 76 13.04 -3.12 -14.05
CA ASP A 76 12.56 -3.41 -15.39
C ASP A 76 12.42 -2.10 -16.19
N ALA A 77 11.71 -2.16 -17.32
CA ALA A 77 11.54 -1.01 -18.20
C ALA A 77 10.76 0.15 -17.56
N LYS A 78 9.94 -0.10 -16.51
CA LYS A 78 9.05 0.88 -15.90
C LYS A 78 9.48 1.26 -14.49
N TRP A 79 10.00 0.32 -13.70
CA TRP A 79 10.30 0.53 -12.29
C TRP A 79 11.69 0.03 -11.88
N SER A 80 12.31 0.74 -10.95
CA SER A 80 13.37 0.25 -10.07
C SER A 80 12.78 0.03 -8.68
N ALA A 81 13.17 -1.04 -8.00
CA ALA A 81 12.68 -1.40 -6.68
C ALA A 81 13.85 -1.80 -5.77
N THR A 82 13.82 -1.30 -4.54
CA THR A 82 14.72 -1.67 -3.44
C THR A 82 13.90 -2.06 -2.24
N TYR A 83 14.20 -3.20 -1.63
CA TYR A 83 13.56 -3.69 -0.41
C TYR A 83 14.66 -3.87 0.63
N THR A 84 14.62 -3.08 1.71
CA THR A 84 15.57 -3.18 2.81
C THR A 84 14.95 -4.00 3.92
N LEU A 85 15.63 -5.07 4.32
CA LEU A 85 15.22 -5.92 5.44
C LEU A 85 15.96 -5.50 6.71
N SER A 86 15.44 -5.92 7.87
CA SER A 86 16.15 -5.81 9.14
C SER A 86 17.47 -6.55 9.11
N ALA A 87 18.37 -6.24 10.06
CA ALA A 87 19.66 -6.91 10.16
C ALA A 87 19.56 -8.45 10.27
N THR A 88 18.46 -8.96 10.87
CA THR A 88 18.17 -10.40 10.95
C THR A 88 17.55 -10.97 9.66
N GLY A 89 17.07 -10.11 8.75
CA GLY A 89 16.40 -10.49 7.52
C GLY A 89 14.92 -10.86 7.70
N GLU A 90 14.36 -10.70 8.89
CA GLU A 90 13.02 -11.19 9.24
C GLU A 90 11.90 -10.17 9.00
N GLN A 91 12.25 -8.89 8.85
CA GLN A 91 11.28 -7.80 8.76
C GLN A 91 11.62 -6.90 7.58
N LEU A 92 10.61 -6.49 6.83
CA LEU A 92 10.76 -5.45 5.82
C LEU A 92 10.81 -4.09 6.52
N GLU A 93 11.84 -3.29 6.33
CA GLU A 93 11.97 -1.97 6.97
C GLU A 93 11.64 -0.85 6.00
N GLU A 94 12.04 -0.99 4.74
CA GLU A 94 11.80 -0.01 3.69
C GLU A 94 11.50 -0.71 2.35
N MET A 95 10.54 -0.16 1.61
CA MET A 95 10.49 -0.32 0.16
C MET A 95 10.68 1.03 -0.51
N PHE A 96 11.47 1.05 -1.57
CA PHE A 96 11.70 2.23 -2.37
C PHE A 96 11.54 1.89 -3.84
N PHE A 97 10.64 2.62 -4.50
CA PHE A 97 10.34 2.48 -5.91
C PHE A 97 10.64 3.77 -6.64
N GLU A 98 11.24 3.64 -7.83
CA GLU A 98 11.48 4.76 -8.74
C GLU A 98 10.92 4.40 -10.11
N GLN A 99 10.13 5.31 -10.68
CA GLN A 99 9.65 5.15 -12.05
C GLN A 99 10.72 5.62 -13.03
N VAL A 100 11.13 4.73 -13.93
CA VAL A 100 12.20 4.97 -14.90
C VAL A 100 11.84 6.16 -15.79
N GLY A 101 12.75 7.13 -15.88
CA GLY A 101 12.64 8.28 -16.78
C GLY A 101 11.65 9.38 -16.37
N THR A 102 10.94 9.26 -15.23
CA THR A 102 9.96 10.28 -14.82
C THR A 102 10.32 11.02 -13.53
N GLY A 103 11.27 10.50 -12.75
CA GLY A 103 11.64 11.05 -11.45
C GLY A 103 10.57 10.87 -10.36
N ARG A 104 9.53 10.05 -10.60
CA ARG A 104 8.54 9.72 -9.59
C ARG A 104 9.07 8.65 -8.65
N THR A 105 8.88 8.86 -7.35
CA THR A 105 9.31 7.91 -6.33
C THR A 105 8.20 7.60 -5.34
N LEU A 106 8.23 6.38 -4.82
CA LEU A 106 7.40 5.92 -3.71
C LEU A 106 8.31 5.25 -2.69
N LYS A 107 8.43 5.84 -1.52
CA LYS A 107 9.07 5.24 -0.35
C LYS A 107 8.01 4.80 0.64
N ILE A 108 8.18 3.61 1.21
CA ILE A 108 7.31 3.07 2.25
C ILE A 108 8.20 2.58 3.38
N LEU A 109 8.06 3.19 4.56
CA LEU A 109 8.71 2.74 5.79
C LEU A 109 7.75 1.89 6.60
N TYR A 110 8.26 0.79 7.14
CA TYR A 110 7.52 -0.18 7.93
C TYR A 110 8.03 -0.13 9.36
N LYS A 111 7.14 0.22 10.30
CA LYS A 111 7.49 0.44 11.71
C LYS A 111 6.53 -0.30 12.64
N ASN A 112 6.92 -0.38 13.91
CA ASN A 112 6.09 -0.93 14.98
C ASN A 112 5.55 -2.32 14.64
N TYR A 113 6.47 -3.25 14.42
CA TYR A 113 6.08 -4.62 14.12
C TYR A 113 5.50 -5.30 15.34
N GLU A 114 4.27 -5.78 15.23
CA GLU A 114 3.58 -6.52 16.28
C GLU A 114 3.06 -7.85 15.75
N ILE A 115 2.73 -8.74 16.68
CA ILE A 115 2.10 -10.02 16.36
C ILE A 115 0.60 -9.79 16.23
N LEU A 116 0.09 -9.95 15.02
CA LEU A 116 -1.33 -10.04 14.79
C LEU A 116 -1.78 -11.49 14.96
N ARG A 117 -2.74 -11.70 15.84
CA ARG A 117 -3.42 -13.00 16.02
C ARG A 117 -4.61 -13.07 15.08
N GLY A 118 -4.55 -14.00 14.13
CA GLY A 118 -5.65 -14.39 13.27
C GLY A 118 -6.73 -15.15 14.03
N TYR A 119 -7.94 -15.15 13.47
CA TYR A 119 -9.11 -15.82 14.05
C TYR A 119 -9.01 -17.35 14.02
N ASP A 120 -8.27 -17.89 13.08
CA ASP A 120 -7.99 -19.32 12.88
C ASP A 120 -6.83 -19.84 13.76
N GLY A 121 -6.27 -19.01 14.63
CA GLY A 121 -5.09 -19.34 15.44
C GLY A 121 -3.76 -19.10 14.72
N ASP A 122 -3.77 -18.67 13.46
CA ASP A 122 -2.56 -18.19 12.77
C ASP A 122 -2.05 -16.92 13.46
N SER A 123 -0.75 -16.75 13.60
CA SER A 123 -0.16 -15.54 14.16
C SER A 123 0.91 -15.04 13.20
N ARG A 124 0.76 -13.80 12.74
CA ARG A 124 1.68 -13.19 11.79
C ARG A 124 2.27 -11.92 12.36
N LYS A 125 3.58 -11.72 12.15
CA LYS A 125 4.21 -10.45 12.44
C LYS A 125 3.92 -9.48 11.29
N MET A 126 3.43 -8.29 11.59
CA MET A 126 3.20 -7.25 10.59
C MET A 126 3.54 -5.87 11.14
N ALA A 127 3.89 -4.92 10.27
CA ALA A 127 4.07 -3.53 10.67
C ALA A 127 2.70 -2.92 11.02
N PHE A 128 2.58 -2.26 12.17
CA PHE A 128 1.35 -1.55 12.54
C PHE A 128 1.37 -0.09 12.05
N THR A 129 2.56 0.45 11.81
CA THR A 129 2.75 1.78 11.25
C THR A 129 3.41 1.68 9.88
N ARG A 130 2.84 2.38 8.89
CA ARG A 130 3.45 2.55 7.56
C ARG A 130 3.49 4.02 7.21
N GLU A 131 4.66 4.49 6.80
CA GLU A 131 4.83 5.87 6.34
C GLU A 131 5.15 5.84 4.86
N LEU A 132 4.26 6.39 4.05
CA LEU A 132 4.42 6.51 2.62
C LEU A 132 4.86 7.91 2.28
N TYR A 133 5.91 8.03 1.48
CA TYR A 133 6.38 9.29 0.90
C TYR A 133 6.34 9.15 -0.62
N LEU A 134 5.54 9.99 -1.24
CA LEU A 134 5.40 10.05 -2.69
C LEU A 134 6.05 11.34 -3.17
N GLU A 135 6.93 11.24 -4.16
CA GLU A 135 7.48 12.42 -4.83
C GLU A 135 7.24 12.32 -6.34
N SER A 136 6.86 13.43 -6.93
CA SER A 136 6.56 13.53 -8.35
C SER A 136 6.89 14.94 -8.83
N PRO A 137 7.67 15.11 -9.91
CA PRO A 137 7.96 16.44 -10.44
C PRO A 137 6.70 17.22 -10.86
N GLN A 138 5.61 16.53 -11.21
CA GLN A 138 4.37 17.16 -11.69
C GLN A 138 3.39 17.51 -10.56
N THR A 139 3.38 16.73 -9.47
CA THR A 139 2.38 16.86 -8.40
C THR A 139 2.97 17.20 -7.04
N GLY A 140 4.29 17.35 -6.94
CA GLY A 140 5.00 17.67 -5.71
C GLY A 140 5.18 16.46 -4.80
N LYS A 141 5.31 16.73 -3.49
CA LYS A 141 5.52 15.74 -2.45
C LYS A 141 4.22 15.48 -1.68
N ALA A 142 3.95 14.23 -1.35
CA ALA A 142 2.86 13.83 -0.49
C ALA A 142 3.37 12.83 0.55
N SER A 143 2.78 12.86 1.74
CA SER A 143 3.05 11.88 2.79
C SER A 143 1.76 11.33 3.37
N VAL A 144 1.73 10.04 3.67
CA VAL A 144 0.60 9.35 4.27
C VAL A 144 1.13 8.47 5.39
N VAL A 145 0.51 8.56 6.57
CA VAL A 145 0.78 7.65 7.68
C VAL A 145 -0.43 6.75 7.86
N LEU A 146 -0.19 5.44 7.85
CA LEU A 146 -1.18 4.41 8.15
C LEU A 146 -0.81 3.80 9.51
N ASP A 147 -1.57 4.18 10.53
CA ASP A 147 -1.48 3.59 11.87
C ASP A 147 -2.66 2.67 12.12
N VAL A 148 -2.35 1.40 12.36
CA VAL A 148 -3.33 0.35 12.66
C VAL A 148 -3.46 0.22 14.17
N ASN A 149 -4.69 0.28 14.67
CA ASN A 149 -4.98 -0.12 16.04
C ASN A 149 -5.26 -1.63 16.08
N ALA A 150 -4.59 -2.34 16.99
CA ALA A 150 -4.79 -3.78 17.22
C ALA A 150 -6.18 -4.12 17.78
N ASP A 151 -6.80 -3.18 18.50
CA ASP A 151 -8.05 -3.40 19.21
C ASP A 151 -9.18 -3.75 18.23
N GLY A 152 -9.66 -4.99 18.32
CA GLY A 152 -10.73 -5.50 17.47
C GLY A 152 -10.31 -5.73 16.01
N LEU A 153 -9.01 -5.80 15.71
CA LEU A 153 -8.53 -6.18 14.38
C LEU A 153 -8.79 -7.67 14.14
N GLU A 154 -9.62 -7.94 13.14
CA GLU A 154 -9.98 -9.29 12.71
C GLU A 154 -9.63 -9.47 11.23
N ILE A 155 -8.90 -10.54 10.92
CA ILE A 155 -8.50 -10.87 9.54
C ILE A 155 -9.19 -12.16 9.10
N ASN A 156 -9.60 -12.18 7.83
CA ASN A 156 -10.25 -13.32 7.17
C ASN A 156 -11.55 -13.80 7.83
N ILE A 157 -12.19 -12.94 8.62
CA ILE A 157 -13.55 -13.17 9.12
C ILE A 157 -14.53 -12.50 8.17
N PRO A 158 -15.50 -13.24 7.58
CA PRO A 158 -16.56 -12.63 6.81
C PRO A 158 -17.33 -11.60 7.66
N LYS A 159 -17.43 -10.37 7.16
CA LYS A 159 -18.19 -9.30 7.81
C LYS A 159 -19.26 -8.77 6.87
N ASN A 160 -20.46 -8.63 7.39
CA ASN A 160 -21.50 -7.88 6.71
C ASN A 160 -21.37 -6.40 7.10
N ILE A 161 -20.70 -5.62 6.25
CA ILE A 161 -20.52 -4.18 6.45
C ILE A 161 -21.47 -3.46 5.50
N ARG A 162 -22.44 -2.73 6.06
CA ARG A 162 -23.35 -1.90 5.27
C ARG A 162 -22.57 -0.75 4.64
N PHE A 163 -22.57 -0.69 3.31
CA PHE A 163 -21.98 0.39 2.53
C PHE A 163 -22.99 0.83 1.47
N GLU A 164 -23.61 1.98 1.73
CA GLU A 164 -24.63 2.57 0.86
C GLU A 164 -24.28 4.04 0.64
N ILE A 165 -24.42 4.48 -0.61
CA ILE A 165 -24.29 5.89 -0.97
C ILE A 165 -25.58 6.58 -0.50
N PRO A 166 -25.50 7.59 0.39
CA PRO A 166 -26.71 8.26 0.87
C PRO A 166 -27.44 9.01 -0.25
N ASP A 167 -28.75 9.13 -0.11
CA ASP A 167 -29.58 9.88 -1.05
C ASP A 167 -29.15 11.34 -1.14
N GLY A 168 -29.21 11.90 -2.35
CA GLY A 168 -28.84 13.29 -2.63
C GLY A 168 -27.35 13.57 -2.49
N TYR A 169 -26.48 12.57 -2.68
CA TYR A 169 -25.05 12.75 -2.90
C TYR A 169 -24.76 12.82 -4.40
N ASP A 170 -23.85 13.71 -4.78
CA ASP A 170 -23.49 13.93 -6.18
C ASP A 170 -22.36 12.99 -6.62
N LYS A 171 -22.51 12.38 -7.80
CA LYS A 171 -21.41 11.61 -8.39
C LYS A 171 -20.35 12.59 -8.88
N ARG A 172 -19.12 12.42 -8.39
CA ARG A 172 -17.96 13.17 -8.86
C ARG A 172 -17.36 12.45 -10.08
N ASN A 173 -17.23 13.19 -11.18
CA ASN A 173 -16.56 12.76 -12.41
C ASN A 173 -15.04 12.82 -12.29
#